data_AF-A0A954GNI9-F1
#
_entry.id   AF-A0A954GNI9-F1
#
_cell.length_a   1.000
_cell.length_b   1.000
_cell.length_c   1.000
_cell.angle_alpha   90.00
_cell.angle_beta   90.00
_cell.angle_gamma   90.00
#
_symmetry.space_group_name_H-M   'P 1'
#
loop_
_entity.id
_entity.type
_entity.pdbx_description
1 polymer ?
#
loop_
_entity_poly.entity_id
_entity_poly.type
_entity_poly.pdbx_seq_one_letter_code
_entity_poly.pdbx_strand_id
1 'polypeptide(L)'
;MRQRDIKTTKQEWAFNSPMITPLNHYKEHDRVITRFSDAQRLIDEIKEYANSRNLSVYWRGQVDYRWGLHSSLARQLSSVTMLNDALIDKVENAILKEAAKWIDDFKYKPYRQPLARLAYLQHHGIPTRLIDFTHNPAVALFFATESLDEVDGRIFALLVRNKEVLKKTPRGTPWRDYGSNEVKIWDPVATAIIFSRLEAQEGVFAIGRLPSTRPYRTGWDELLE
;
A
#
# COMPACT_ATOMS: atom_id res chain seq x y z
N MET A 1 -58.24 1.30 -17.96
CA MET A 1 -56.83 1.64 -17.62
C MET A 1 -56.49 0.97 -16.30
N ARG A 2 -55.67 -0.09 -16.31
CA ARG A 2 -55.24 -0.80 -15.10
C ARG A 2 -53.95 -0.14 -14.60
N GLN A 3 -54.01 0.51 -13.44
CA GLN A 3 -52.81 0.92 -12.70
C GLN A 3 -52.10 -0.35 -12.24
N ARG A 4 -50.82 -0.51 -12.61
CA ARG A 4 -49.97 -1.59 -12.13
C ARG A 4 -49.29 -1.09 -10.85
N ASP A 5 -49.60 -1.73 -9.74
CA ASP A 5 -48.89 -1.59 -8.48
C ASP A 5 -47.43 -2.00 -8.67
N ILE A 6 -46.53 -1.03 -8.61
CA ILE A 6 -45.08 -1.28 -8.53
C ILE A 6 -44.82 -1.67 -7.08
N LYS A 7 -44.72 -2.98 -6.82
CA LYS A 7 -44.16 -3.51 -5.57
C LYS A 7 -42.70 -3.08 -5.49
N THR A 8 -42.43 -2.03 -4.73
CA THR A 8 -41.08 -1.62 -4.34
C THR A 8 -40.53 -2.64 -3.35
N THR A 9 -39.87 -3.68 -3.84
CA THR A 9 -39.12 -4.63 -3.01
C THR A 9 -37.88 -3.90 -2.50
N LYS A 10 -37.99 -3.20 -1.36
CA LYS A 10 -36.84 -2.80 -0.56
C LYS A 10 -36.19 -4.08 -0.04
N GLN A 11 -35.21 -4.61 -0.77
CA GLN A 11 -34.24 -5.53 -0.18
C GLN A 11 -33.37 -4.74 0.78
N GLU A 12 -33.81 -4.68 2.03
CA GLU A 12 -32.99 -4.29 3.17
C GLU A 12 -31.86 -5.32 3.31
N TRP A 13 -30.70 -5.03 2.74
CA TRP A 13 -29.49 -5.79 3.05
C TRP A 13 -29.06 -5.45 4.47
N ALA A 14 -29.23 -6.43 5.37
CA ALA A 14 -28.78 -6.38 6.75
C ALA A 14 -27.27 -6.10 6.83
N PHE A 15 -26.90 -4.84 7.12
CA PHE A 15 -25.56 -4.42 7.52
C PHE A 15 -25.28 -4.88 8.97
N ASN A 16 -25.17 -6.19 9.21
CA ASN A 16 -24.92 -6.74 10.55
C ASN A 16 -23.54 -7.37 10.75
N SER A 17 -22.53 -6.92 10.01
CA SER A 17 -21.12 -7.16 10.38
C SER A 17 -20.46 -5.80 10.67
N PRO A 18 -19.85 -5.60 11.85
CA PRO A 18 -19.21 -4.32 12.17
C PRO A 18 -18.19 -3.99 11.08
N MET A 19 -18.22 -2.76 10.57
CA MET A 19 -17.20 -2.31 9.63
C MET A 19 -15.84 -2.38 10.32
N ILE A 20 -14.98 -3.29 9.88
CA ILE A 20 -13.57 -3.29 10.25
C ILE A 20 -12.97 -2.02 9.63
N THR A 21 -12.72 -1.01 10.47
CA THR A 21 -12.01 0.22 10.12
C THR A 21 -10.50 0.02 10.31
N PRO A 22 -9.63 0.85 9.71
CA PRO A 22 -8.20 0.82 10.03
C PRO A 22 -7.92 0.88 11.53
N LEU A 23 -8.72 1.68 12.26
CA LEU A 23 -8.64 1.77 13.71
C LEU A 23 -8.87 0.43 14.41
N ASN A 24 -9.88 -0.34 13.97
CA ASN A 24 -10.16 -1.65 14.56
C ASN A 24 -9.15 -2.71 14.11
N HIS A 25 -8.76 -2.67 12.83
CA HIS A 25 -7.87 -3.67 12.23
C HIS A 25 -6.47 -3.66 12.84
N TYR A 26 -5.91 -2.47 13.08
CA TYR A 26 -4.54 -2.35 13.61
C TYR A 26 -4.48 -2.25 15.13
N LYS A 27 -5.63 -2.14 15.82
CA LYS A 27 -5.70 -1.85 17.26
C LYS A 27 -4.87 -2.78 18.14
N GLU A 28 -4.88 -4.07 17.82
CA GLU A 28 -4.20 -5.10 18.62
C GLU A 28 -2.67 -5.01 18.52
N HIS A 29 -2.18 -4.48 17.40
CA HIS A 29 -0.75 -4.32 17.10
C HIS A 29 -0.25 -2.89 17.32
N ASP A 30 -1.14 -1.92 17.48
CA ASP A 30 -0.78 -0.53 17.74
C ASP A 30 -0.14 -0.37 19.12
N ARG A 31 0.85 0.54 19.17
CA ARG A 31 1.44 1.07 20.40
C ARG A 31 1.43 2.59 20.29
N VAL A 32 0.82 3.24 21.28
CA VAL A 32 0.80 4.71 21.34
C VAL A 32 2.11 5.19 21.94
N ILE A 33 2.75 6.13 21.27
CA ILE A 33 4.06 6.65 21.62
C ILE A 33 3.91 8.15 21.87
N THR A 34 4.38 8.64 23.01
CA THR A 34 4.31 10.07 23.38
C THR A 34 5.69 10.72 23.47
N ARG A 35 6.77 9.92 23.42
CA ARG A 35 8.15 10.39 23.51
C ARG A 35 8.99 9.81 22.38
N PHE A 36 9.86 10.63 21.82
CA PHE A 36 10.81 10.19 20.80
C PHE A 36 11.70 9.03 21.27
N SER A 37 12.09 9.00 22.55
CA SER A 37 12.86 7.90 23.14
C SER A 37 12.13 6.56 23.11
N ASP A 38 10.80 6.57 23.27
CA ASP A 38 9.98 5.35 23.18
C ASP A 38 9.85 4.88 21.72
N ALA A 39 9.77 5.81 20.76
CA ALA A 39 9.83 5.47 19.34
C ALA A 39 11.15 4.78 18.99
N GLN A 40 12.27 5.35 19.43
CA GLN A 40 13.60 4.78 19.18
C GLN A 40 13.72 3.36 19.76
N ARG A 41 13.30 3.18 21.01
CA ARG A 41 13.31 1.86 21.67
C ARG A 41 12.47 0.83 20.91
N LEU A 42 11.23 1.17 20.52
CA LEU A 42 10.37 0.25 19.76
C LEU A 42 10.92 -0.08 18.38
N ILE A 43 11.52 0.89 17.69
CA ILE A 43 12.20 0.67 16.41
C ILE A 43 13.33 -0.35 16.59
N ASP A 44 14.12 -0.23 17.65
CA ASP A 44 15.23 -1.13 17.94
C ASP A 44 14.73 -2.54 18.32
N GLU A 45 13.70 -2.65 19.16
CA GLU A 45 13.04 -3.93 19.51
C GLU A 45 12.51 -4.65 18.25
N ILE A 46 11.88 -3.93 17.32
CA ILE A 46 11.38 -4.49 16.05
C ILE A 46 12.53 -4.96 15.16
N LYS A 47 13.62 -4.18 15.06
CA LYS A 47 14.80 -4.56 14.28
C LYS A 47 15.47 -5.81 14.85
N GLU A 48 15.60 -5.91 16.18
CA GLU A 48 16.14 -7.10 16.85
C GLU A 48 15.25 -8.33 16.60
N TYR A 49 13.92 -8.16 16.71
CA TYR A 49 12.96 -9.22 16.38
C TYR A 49 13.14 -9.70 14.93
N ALA A 50 13.22 -8.77 13.97
CA ALA A 50 13.39 -9.08 12.56
C ALA A 50 14.73 -9.82 12.32
N ASN A 51 15.83 -9.32 12.90
CA ASN A 51 17.15 -9.92 12.77
C ASN A 51 17.20 -11.35 13.33
N SER A 52 16.63 -11.59 14.52
CA SER A 52 16.60 -12.92 15.14
C SER A 52 15.87 -13.98 14.31
N ARG A 53 15.00 -13.54 13.39
CA ARG A 53 14.20 -14.40 12.50
C ARG A 53 14.64 -14.34 11.04
N ASN A 54 15.75 -13.66 10.74
CA ASN A 54 16.24 -13.46 9.37
C ASN A 54 15.18 -12.84 8.44
N LEU A 55 14.49 -11.82 8.96
CA LEU A 55 13.48 -11.03 8.26
C LEU A 55 14.07 -9.66 7.88
N SER A 56 13.60 -9.12 6.76
CA SER A 56 13.81 -7.72 6.40
C SER A 56 12.65 -6.87 6.93
N VAL A 57 12.95 -5.67 7.43
CA VAL A 57 11.94 -4.71 7.91
C VAL A 57 11.91 -3.47 7.03
N TYR A 58 10.70 -3.00 6.74
CA TYR A 58 10.44 -1.81 5.94
C TYR A 58 9.41 -0.93 6.64
N TRP A 59 9.55 0.38 6.52
CA TRP A 59 8.80 1.33 7.34
C TRP A 59 7.90 2.23 6.48
N ARG A 60 6.77 2.65 7.02
CA ARG A 60 5.92 3.66 6.38
C ARG A 60 5.29 4.58 7.42
N GLY A 61 5.54 5.88 7.29
CA GLY A 61 4.83 6.90 8.04
C GLY A 61 3.54 7.32 7.33
N GLN A 62 2.51 7.63 8.12
CA GLN A 62 1.31 8.31 7.66
C GLN A 62 0.96 9.41 8.66
N VAL A 63 0.65 10.60 8.16
CA VAL A 63 0.29 11.79 8.97
C VAL A 63 -1.04 11.66 9.71
N ASP A 64 -1.83 10.62 9.43
CA ASP A 64 -3.13 10.40 10.05
C ASP A 64 -3.29 8.92 10.41
N TYR A 65 -3.31 8.62 11.71
CA TYR A 65 -3.48 7.27 12.24
C TYR A 65 -4.80 6.60 11.85
N ARG A 66 -5.80 7.35 11.36
CA ARG A 66 -7.07 6.78 10.89
C ARG A 66 -6.93 6.14 9.52
N TRP A 67 -5.84 6.40 8.79
CA TRP A 67 -5.64 5.87 7.45
C TRP A 67 -5.14 4.42 7.48
N GLY A 68 -5.67 3.62 6.54
CA GLY A 68 -5.17 2.28 6.25
C GLY A 68 -4.05 2.29 5.21
N LEU A 69 -3.47 1.11 4.94
CA LEU A 69 -2.49 0.92 3.87
C LEU A 69 -3.16 0.92 2.49
N HIS A 70 -3.68 2.07 2.07
CA HIS A 70 -4.29 2.28 0.76
C HIS A 70 -3.34 3.04 -0.16
N SER A 71 -3.22 2.59 -1.41
CA SER A 71 -2.51 3.32 -2.45
C SER A 71 -3.24 4.61 -2.85
N SER A 72 -2.54 5.55 -3.49
CA SER A 72 -3.15 6.81 -3.91
C SER A 72 -4.32 6.60 -4.88
N LEU A 73 -4.19 5.66 -5.82
CA LEU A 73 -5.27 5.29 -6.73
C LEU A 73 -6.47 4.69 -5.97
N ALA A 74 -6.23 3.77 -5.03
CA ALA A 74 -7.29 3.18 -4.23
C ALA A 74 -8.04 4.23 -3.41
N ARG A 75 -7.32 5.15 -2.73
CA ARG A 75 -7.94 6.23 -1.95
C ARG A 75 -8.85 7.09 -2.81
N GLN A 76 -8.38 7.54 -3.98
CA GLN A 76 -9.20 8.35 -4.89
C GLN A 76 -10.44 7.60 -5.37
N LEU A 77 -10.30 6.37 -5.81
CA LEU A 77 -11.44 5.59 -6.32
C LEU A 77 -12.45 5.26 -5.20
N SER A 78 -12.00 5.00 -3.97
CA SER A 78 -12.89 4.74 -2.83
C SER A 78 -13.76 5.94 -2.43
N SER A 79 -13.33 7.15 -2.77
CA SER A 79 -14.13 8.36 -2.50
C SER A 79 -15.34 8.51 -3.42
N VAL A 80 -15.36 7.78 -4.54
CA VAL A 80 -16.39 7.90 -5.59
C VAL A 80 -17.23 6.64 -5.74
N THR A 81 -16.65 5.45 -5.49
CA THR A 81 -17.33 4.17 -5.71
C THR A 81 -16.77 3.08 -4.81
N MET A 82 -17.53 1.99 -4.68
CA MET A 82 -17.04 0.76 -4.08
C MET A 82 -15.85 0.23 -4.89
N LEU A 83 -14.74 -0.03 -4.20
CA LEU A 83 -13.51 -0.56 -4.80
C LEU A 83 -13.63 -2.05 -5.10
N ASN A 84 -13.05 -2.46 -6.22
CA ASN A 84 -12.68 -3.84 -6.49
C ASN A 84 -11.45 -3.87 -7.41
N ASP A 85 -10.75 -5.00 -7.44
CA ASP A 85 -9.52 -5.15 -8.24
C ASP A 85 -9.76 -4.89 -9.74
N ALA A 86 -10.92 -5.27 -10.28
CA ALA A 86 -11.26 -5.06 -11.69
C ALA A 86 -11.36 -3.57 -12.06
N LEU A 87 -11.89 -2.74 -11.17
CA LEU A 87 -11.95 -1.29 -11.36
C LEU A 87 -10.54 -0.68 -11.31
N ILE A 88 -9.75 -1.03 -10.29
CA ILE A 88 -8.36 -0.55 -10.15
C ILE A 88 -7.57 -0.91 -11.41
N ASP A 89 -7.69 -2.15 -11.86
CA ASP A 89 -7.04 -2.65 -13.07
C ASP A 89 -7.47 -1.90 -14.33
N LYS A 90 -8.77 -1.61 -14.48
CA LYS A 90 -9.30 -0.87 -15.62
C LYS A 90 -8.72 0.56 -15.67
N VAL A 91 -8.73 1.26 -14.54
CA VAL A 91 -8.24 2.65 -14.45
C VAL A 91 -6.73 2.70 -14.65
N GLU A 92 -5.98 1.79 -14.02
CA GLU A 92 -4.54 1.71 -14.20
C GLU A 92 -4.14 1.41 -15.64
N ASN A 93 -4.81 0.46 -16.30
CA ASN A 93 -4.56 0.15 -17.70
C ASN A 93 -4.81 1.37 -18.60
N ALA A 94 -5.82 2.18 -18.29
CA ALA A 94 -6.08 3.43 -19.02
C ALA A 94 -4.96 4.45 -18.80
N ILE A 95 -4.51 4.64 -17.55
CA ILE A 95 -3.37 5.51 -17.20
C ILE A 95 -2.10 5.08 -17.94
N LEU A 96 -1.75 3.79 -17.88
CA LEU A 96 -0.55 3.25 -18.53
C LEU A 96 -0.62 3.39 -20.05
N LYS A 97 -1.78 3.14 -20.65
CA LYS A 97 -2.00 3.29 -22.10
C LYS A 97 -1.86 4.75 -22.53
N GLU A 98 -2.39 5.69 -21.76
CA GLU A 98 -2.29 7.11 -22.08
C GLU A 98 -0.86 7.61 -21.92
N ALA A 99 -0.22 7.29 -20.79
CA ALA A 99 1.17 7.66 -20.51
C ALA A 99 2.13 7.14 -21.60
N ALA A 100 1.93 5.92 -22.09
CA ALA A 100 2.77 5.32 -23.13
C ALA A 100 2.71 6.05 -24.49
N LYS A 101 1.74 6.93 -24.73
CA LYS A 101 1.67 7.73 -25.97
C LYS A 101 2.64 8.91 -25.96
N TRP A 102 2.94 9.47 -24.78
CA TRP A 102 3.63 10.76 -24.66
C TRP A 102 4.92 10.69 -23.83
N ILE A 103 5.10 9.66 -22.99
CA ILE A 103 6.32 9.49 -22.18
C ILE A 103 7.33 8.65 -22.96
N ASP A 104 8.29 9.33 -23.59
CA ASP A 104 9.34 8.68 -24.37
C ASP A 104 10.23 7.76 -23.52
N ASP A 105 10.40 8.07 -22.23
CA ASP A 105 11.21 7.27 -21.30
C ASP A 105 10.74 5.80 -21.22
N PHE A 106 9.45 5.55 -21.48
CA PHE A 106 8.88 4.20 -21.45
C PHE A 106 9.41 3.27 -22.54
N LYS A 107 10.16 3.81 -23.52
CA LYS A 107 10.86 3.06 -24.56
C LYS A 107 12.16 2.43 -24.04
N TYR A 108 12.76 2.99 -22.98
CA TYR A 108 14.03 2.50 -22.44
C TYR A 108 13.87 1.22 -21.60
N LYS A 109 14.96 0.45 -21.52
CA LYS A 109 14.99 -0.87 -20.88
C LYS A 109 14.46 -0.89 -19.44
N PRO A 110 14.76 0.07 -18.55
CA PRO A 110 14.26 0.05 -17.16
C PRO A 110 12.74 0.12 -17.07
N TYR A 111 12.09 0.84 -18.01
CA TYR A 111 10.66 1.12 -18.01
C TYR A 111 9.84 0.19 -18.91
N ARG A 112 10.39 -0.96 -19.31
CA ARG A 112 9.66 -1.95 -20.12
C ARG A 112 8.54 -2.63 -19.35
N GLN A 113 8.68 -2.75 -18.03
CA GLN A 113 7.69 -3.42 -17.19
C GLN A 113 6.65 -2.42 -16.66
N PRO A 114 5.36 -2.80 -16.59
CA PRO A 114 4.30 -1.96 -16.04
C PRO A 114 4.64 -1.39 -14.66
N LEU A 115 5.23 -2.20 -13.77
CA LEU A 115 5.63 -1.77 -12.44
C LEU A 115 6.59 -0.56 -12.45
N ALA A 116 7.61 -0.59 -13.30
CA ALA A 116 8.57 0.50 -13.45
C ALA A 116 7.90 1.79 -13.96
N ARG A 117 6.94 1.64 -14.88
CA ARG A 117 6.13 2.75 -15.40
C ARG A 117 5.25 3.35 -14.31
N LEU A 118 4.65 2.52 -13.45
CA LEU A 118 3.87 3.00 -12.30
C LEU A 118 4.75 3.77 -11.31
N ALA A 119 5.97 3.28 -11.03
CA ALA A 119 6.91 4.02 -10.18
C ALA A 119 7.27 5.39 -10.76
N TYR A 120 7.54 5.45 -12.08
CA TYR A 120 7.74 6.71 -12.81
C TYR A 120 6.54 7.64 -12.65
N LEU A 121 5.34 7.14 -12.92
CA LEU A 121 4.12 7.93 -12.84
C LEU A 121 3.85 8.46 -11.43
N GLN A 122 4.06 7.64 -10.40
CA GLN A 122 3.94 8.06 -9.01
C GLN A 122 4.97 9.12 -8.62
N HIS A 123 6.20 9.03 -9.14
CA HIS A 123 7.21 10.06 -8.94
C HIS A 123 6.72 11.42 -9.45
N HIS A 124 5.99 11.44 -10.58
CA HIS A 124 5.37 12.64 -11.16
C HIS A 124 3.95 12.94 -10.63
N GLY A 125 3.55 12.35 -9.49
CA GLY A 125 2.30 12.68 -8.82
C GLY A 125 1.04 12.03 -9.39
N ILE A 126 1.17 11.14 -10.37
CA ILE A 126 0.04 10.38 -10.89
C ILE A 126 -0.36 9.30 -9.86
N PRO A 127 -1.64 9.20 -9.49
CA PRO A 127 -2.12 8.16 -8.58
C PRO A 127 -1.90 6.76 -9.16
N THR A 128 -1.26 5.88 -8.39
CA THR A 128 -1.02 4.49 -8.80
C THR A 128 -1.41 3.53 -7.69
N ARG A 129 -1.34 2.22 -8.00
CA ARG A 129 -1.57 1.19 -6.99
C ARG A 129 -0.41 0.99 -6.01
N LEU A 130 0.76 1.58 -6.26
CA LEU A 130 1.93 1.31 -5.44
C LEU A 130 1.80 1.97 -4.07
N ILE A 131 2.35 1.28 -3.08
CA ILE A 131 2.44 1.78 -1.71
C ILE A 131 3.93 1.82 -1.38
N ASP A 132 4.38 3.03 -1.09
CA ASP A 132 5.76 3.35 -0.74
C ASP A 132 6.06 2.97 0.71
N PHE A 133 7.21 2.34 0.90
CA PHE A 133 7.84 2.10 2.19
C PHE A 133 9.28 2.60 2.08
N THR A 134 10.00 2.65 3.19
CA THR A 134 11.40 3.05 3.26
C THR A 134 12.20 2.03 4.06
N HIS A 135 13.48 1.89 3.73
CA HIS A 135 14.43 1.15 4.58
C HIS A 135 14.65 1.84 5.93
N ASN A 136 14.45 3.16 5.98
CA ASN A 136 14.87 3.99 7.10
C ASN A 136 13.69 4.38 8.01
N PRO A 137 13.66 3.91 9.27
CA PRO A 137 12.57 4.27 10.18
C PRO A 137 12.52 5.76 10.50
N ALA A 138 13.64 6.49 10.41
CA ALA A 138 13.64 7.94 10.62
C ALA A 138 12.91 8.69 9.49
N VAL A 139 13.02 8.20 8.25
CA VAL A 139 12.25 8.72 7.11
C VAL A 139 10.76 8.45 7.31
N ALA A 140 10.39 7.26 7.79
CA ALA A 140 9.00 6.95 8.12
C ALA A 140 8.47 7.82 9.27
N LEU A 141 9.27 8.06 10.31
CA LEU A 141 8.89 8.95 11.41
C LEU A 141 8.70 10.38 10.92
N PHE A 142 9.60 10.88 10.07
CA PHE A 142 9.43 12.18 9.42
C PHE A 142 8.09 12.26 8.67
N PHE A 143 7.75 11.27 7.82
CA PHE A 143 6.47 11.25 7.12
C PHE A 143 5.25 11.10 8.03
N ALA A 144 5.40 10.54 9.23
CA ALA A 144 4.31 10.47 10.19
C ALA A 144 4.04 11.81 10.88
N THR A 145 5.01 12.73 10.88
CA THR A 145 4.95 14.00 11.61
C THR A 145 5.20 15.24 10.73
N GLU A 146 5.37 15.09 9.42
CA GLU A 146 5.72 16.21 8.53
C GLU A 146 4.60 17.25 8.35
N SER A 147 3.38 16.90 8.74
CA SER A 147 2.22 17.77 8.67
C SER A 147 1.10 17.30 9.61
N LEU A 148 0.04 18.10 9.73
CA LEU A 148 -1.13 17.86 10.57
C LEU A 148 -0.78 17.77 12.07
N ASP A 149 -0.20 18.83 12.62
CA ASP A 149 0.28 18.89 14.02
C ASP A 149 -0.76 18.52 15.09
N GLU A 150 -2.05 18.63 14.77
CA GLU A 150 -3.20 18.31 15.65
C GLU A 150 -3.73 16.87 15.49
N VAL A 151 -3.10 16.06 14.64
CA VAL A 151 -3.50 14.69 14.34
C VAL A 151 -2.32 13.75 14.58
N ASP A 152 -2.54 12.69 15.36
CA ASP A 152 -1.52 11.67 15.55
C ASP A 152 -1.18 10.96 14.23
N GLY A 153 0.12 10.85 13.94
CA GLY A 153 0.62 10.01 12.86
C GLY A 153 0.65 8.52 13.24
N ARG A 154 0.82 7.65 12.24
CA ARG A 154 1.09 6.21 12.43
C ARG A 154 2.32 5.78 11.64
N ILE A 155 3.16 4.97 12.28
CA ILE A 155 4.26 4.26 11.62
C ILE A 155 3.89 2.78 11.51
N PHE A 156 4.05 2.23 10.30
CA PHE A 156 3.95 0.81 10.04
C PHE A 156 5.35 0.20 9.92
N ALA A 157 5.54 -0.98 10.50
CA ALA A 157 6.68 -1.85 10.25
C ALA A 157 6.18 -3.09 9.48
N LEU A 158 6.68 -3.28 8.27
CA LEU A 158 6.39 -4.43 7.42
C LEU A 158 7.58 -5.38 7.44
N LEU A 159 7.39 -6.55 8.06
CA LEU A 159 8.40 -7.59 8.16
C LEU A 159 8.15 -8.64 7.07
N VAL A 160 9.15 -8.90 6.25
CA VAL A 160 9.07 -9.87 5.16
C VAL A 160 10.26 -10.82 5.18
N ARG A 161 10.06 -12.05 4.72
CA ARG A 161 11.19 -12.98 4.53
C ARG A 161 12.08 -12.46 3.42
N ASN A 162 13.40 -12.65 3.54
CA ASN A 162 14.36 -12.18 2.54
C ASN A 162 14.10 -12.70 1.12
N LYS A 163 13.43 -13.85 0.97
CA LYS A 163 13.01 -14.39 -0.34
C LYS A 163 11.90 -13.59 -1.03
N GLU A 164 11.14 -12.79 -0.27
CA GLU A 164 10.06 -11.93 -0.78
C GLU A 164 10.60 -10.58 -1.29
N VAL A 165 11.88 -10.29 -1.07
CA VAL A 165 12.55 -9.09 -1.59
C VAL A 165 12.99 -9.36 -3.03
N LEU A 166 12.37 -8.66 -3.97
CA LEU A 166 12.59 -8.83 -5.40
C LEU A 166 13.91 -8.18 -5.82
N LYS A 167 14.86 -9.00 -6.26
CA LYS A 167 16.17 -8.55 -6.77
C LYS A 167 16.13 -7.99 -8.19
N LYS A 168 14.99 -8.10 -8.87
CA LYS A 168 14.79 -7.67 -10.26
C LYS A 168 13.36 -7.16 -10.42
N THR A 169 13.15 -6.27 -11.38
CA THR A 169 11.80 -5.82 -11.74
C THR A 169 10.99 -7.02 -12.27
N PRO A 170 9.87 -7.39 -11.61
CA PRO A 170 9.01 -8.47 -12.07
C PRO A 170 8.43 -8.17 -13.45
N ARG A 171 8.18 -9.24 -14.22
CA ARG A 171 7.56 -9.12 -15.54
C ARG A 171 6.05 -8.95 -15.42
N GLY A 172 5.46 -8.14 -16.28
CA GLY A 172 4.01 -7.96 -16.35
C GLY A 172 3.44 -7.26 -15.11
N THR A 173 2.33 -7.78 -14.58
CA THR A 173 1.54 -7.18 -13.50
C THR A 173 1.44 -8.14 -12.31
N PRO A 174 2.53 -8.37 -11.56
CA PRO A 174 2.62 -9.43 -10.55
C PRO A 174 1.57 -9.34 -9.44
N TRP A 175 1.09 -8.13 -9.14
CA TRP A 175 0.03 -7.90 -8.16
C TRP A 175 -1.31 -8.53 -8.53
N ARG A 176 -1.51 -8.97 -9.79
CA ARG A 176 -2.70 -9.71 -10.22
C ARG A 176 -2.59 -11.20 -9.91
N ASP A 177 -1.36 -11.70 -9.85
CA ASP A 177 -1.07 -13.13 -9.73
C ASP A 177 -0.74 -13.54 -8.29
N TYR A 178 -0.32 -12.59 -7.45
CA TYR A 178 0.02 -12.84 -6.05
C TYR A 178 -1.21 -13.12 -5.18
N GLY A 179 -1.08 -14.13 -4.33
CA GLY A 179 -2.06 -14.47 -3.32
C GLY A 179 -2.32 -13.34 -2.32
N SER A 180 -3.44 -13.41 -1.61
CA SER A 180 -3.80 -12.48 -0.53
C SER A 180 -2.81 -12.47 0.65
N ASN A 181 -2.05 -13.54 0.82
CA ASN A 181 -0.99 -13.69 1.81
C ASN A 181 0.42 -13.42 1.23
N GLU A 182 0.52 -12.96 -0.01
CA GLU A 182 1.79 -12.69 -0.67
C GLU A 182 2.04 -11.19 -0.80
N VAL A 183 2.95 -10.71 0.04
CA VAL A 183 3.53 -9.37 -0.06
C VAL A 183 4.98 -9.52 -0.45
N LYS A 184 5.36 -8.86 -1.55
CA LYS A 184 6.75 -8.76 -2.00
C LYS A 184 7.23 -7.32 -1.85
N ILE A 185 8.53 -7.14 -1.68
CA ILE A 185 9.16 -5.82 -1.66
C ILE A 185 9.99 -5.66 -2.91
N TRP A 186 9.85 -4.53 -3.59
CA TRP A 186 10.67 -4.19 -4.74
C TRP A 186 11.38 -2.86 -4.51
N ASP A 187 12.70 -2.90 -4.61
CA ASP A 187 13.55 -1.73 -4.61
C ASP A 187 13.77 -1.25 -6.06
N PRO A 188 13.20 -0.09 -6.45
CA PRO A 188 13.38 0.48 -7.78
C PRO A 188 14.82 0.89 -8.06
N VAL A 189 15.53 1.47 -7.08
CA VAL A 189 16.90 1.96 -7.21
C VAL A 189 17.85 0.80 -7.48
N ALA A 190 17.69 -0.31 -6.75
CA ALA A 190 18.45 -1.55 -6.98
C ALA A 190 18.20 -2.17 -8.37
N THR A 191 17.13 -1.74 -9.07
CA THR A 191 16.79 -2.20 -10.43
C THR A 191 17.01 -1.14 -11.52
N ALA A 192 17.83 -0.13 -11.22
CA ALA A 192 18.22 0.96 -12.12
C ALA A 192 17.05 1.90 -12.52
N ILE A 193 16.04 2.02 -11.66
CA ILE A 193 15.00 3.05 -11.76
C ILE A 193 15.29 4.08 -10.66
N ILE A 194 15.92 5.17 -11.06
CA ILE A 194 16.49 6.14 -10.14
C ILE A 194 15.78 7.47 -10.35
N PHE A 195 15.15 7.95 -9.27
CA PHE A 195 14.64 9.31 -9.17
C PHE A 195 15.16 9.89 -7.86
N SER A 196 15.56 11.16 -7.85
CA SER A 196 16.15 11.80 -6.65
C SER A 196 15.25 11.67 -5.42
N ARG A 197 13.93 11.69 -5.61
CA ARG A 197 12.95 11.46 -4.53
C ARG A 197 13.04 10.05 -3.94
N LEU A 198 13.17 9.01 -4.76
CA LEU A 198 13.24 7.63 -4.27
C LEU A 198 14.57 7.38 -3.55
N GLU A 199 15.67 7.93 -4.05
CA GLU A 199 16.98 7.82 -3.40
C GLU A 199 16.98 8.52 -2.04
N ALA A 200 16.53 9.78 -1.99
CA ALA A 200 16.50 10.55 -0.75
C ALA A 200 15.59 9.92 0.32
N GLN A 201 14.56 9.19 -0.09
CA GLN A 201 13.62 8.53 0.80
C GLN A 201 14.03 7.08 1.14
N GLU A 202 15.12 6.56 0.57
CA GLU A 202 15.47 5.14 0.61
C GLU A 202 14.25 4.25 0.28
N GLY A 203 13.53 4.67 -0.77
CA GLY A 203 12.16 4.25 -1.05
C GLY A 203 12.08 2.89 -1.74
N VAL A 204 11.19 2.03 -1.23
CA VAL A 204 10.81 0.75 -1.82
C VAL A 204 9.30 0.68 -2.00
N PHE A 205 8.83 -0.29 -2.78
CA PHE A 205 7.40 -0.52 -2.97
C PHE A 205 6.98 -1.88 -2.43
N ALA A 206 5.90 -1.90 -1.67
CA ALA A 206 5.19 -3.12 -1.33
C ALA A 206 4.24 -3.51 -2.48
N ILE A 207 4.39 -4.74 -2.96
CA ILE A 207 3.65 -5.30 -4.09
C ILE A 207 2.87 -6.52 -3.61
N GLY A 208 1.67 -6.68 -4.17
CA GLY A 208 0.76 -7.75 -3.82
C GLY A 208 -0.34 -7.24 -2.93
N ARG A 209 -0.86 -8.12 -2.08
CA ARG A 209 -2.09 -7.85 -1.36
C ARG A 209 -1.81 -7.47 0.09
N LEU A 210 -1.47 -6.20 0.34
CA LEU A 210 -1.39 -5.68 1.71
C LEU A 210 -2.74 -5.82 2.43
N PRO A 211 -2.77 -6.20 3.72
CA PRO A 211 -3.98 -6.22 4.50
C PRO A 211 -4.46 -4.77 4.69
N SER A 212 -5.52 -4.42 3.96
CA SER A 212 -6.16 -3.12 4.12
C SER A 212 -7.67 -3.29 3.99
N THR A 213 -8.35 -2.77 4.99
CA THR A 213 -9.78 -2.92 5.26
C THR A 213 -10.68 -2.75 4.04
N ARG A 214 -11.35 -3.85 3.68
CA ARG A 214 -12.39 -4.05 2.65
C ARG A 214 -12.04 -3.78 1.17
N PRO A 215 -12.70 -4.49 0.24
CA PRO A 215 -13.58 -5.63 0.45
C PRO A 215 -12.76 -6.93 0.39
N TYR A 216 -13.09 -7.90 1.26
CA TYR A 216 -12.57 -9.28 1.28
C TYR A 216 -11.30 -9.52 0.47
N ARG A 217 -10.14 -9.30 1.09
CA ARG A 217 -9.02 -10.21 0.82
C ARG A 217 -9.21 -11.36 1.78
N THR A 218 -9.93 -12.40 1.36
CA THR A 218 -9.80 -13.73 1.98
C THR A 218 -8.38 -14.21 1.68
N GLY A 219 -7.43 -13.72 2.45
CA GLY A 219 -6.19 -14.44 2.72
C GLY A 219 -6.46 -15.25 3.96
N TRP A 220 -6.35 -16.56 3.84
CA TRP A 220 -6.16 -17.40 5.01
C TRP A 220 -4.99 -16.84 5.82
N ASP A 221 -5.24 -16.46 7.07
CA ASP A 221 -4.23 -16.01 8.02
C ASP A 221 -4.22 -17.02 9.18
N GLU A 222 -3.25 -17.94 9.15
CA GLU A 222 -3.08 -18.98 10.19
C GLU A 222 -2.46 -18.42 11.48
N LEU A 223 -2.16 -17.12 11.55
CA LEU A 223 -1.42 -16.51 12.66
C LEU A 223 -2.28 -15.65 13.58
N LEU A 224 -3.62 -15.74 13.46
CA LEU A 224 -4.58 -15.09 14.36
C LEU A 224 -5.36 -16.08 15.25
N GLU A 225 -4.80 -17.27 15.51
CA GLU A 225 -5.14 -18.09 16.69
C GLU A 225 -3.95 -18.18 17.65
#